data_AF-A0A843C1J3-F1
#
_entry.id   AF-A0A843C1J3-F1
#
_cell.length_a   1.000
_cell.length_b   1.000
_cell.length_c   1.000
_cell.angle_alpha   90.00
_cell.angle_beta   90.00
_cell.angle_gamma   90.00
#
_symmetry.space_group_name_H-M   'P 1'
#
loop_
_entity.id
_entity.type
_entity.pdbx_description
1 polymer ?
#
loop_
_entity_poly.entity_id
_entity_poly.type
_entity_poly.pdbx_seq_one_letter_code
_entity_poly.pdbx_strand_id
1 'polypeptide(L)'
;MSNIGGSKSFVRLLKETSFAYFFGLGGIFAGFMVASYLGIFDLAPWTFALYPVLISAKGVTGGLLSGRLSTALHLGTVRPNFFNNTQTFYTLLAALIVLTLATSLTISLFSLVFGQLFWGLTVVEFPGIILVVVATMSMGLLLSFITINIAFVSFKKGSDPDIVVYPIMSTVSDIFITACYVFVLTLYFYGDIGNFFLLLISASVIFAALYVGLKNFHDKDFVKTIKESLVTMIFVAFMVNITGTVLLGIRTFVENRKEIYTIYPALIGMIGNVGSVVGSTATTKLALGLLSPSFSSIKRHINSILSAWGASLFMFIILAFLSLILNGLFSISSLYRFISVLFLTNIFSVLAIVLLTYSISILTFKKGLDPDNFVIPIESSFADLITSIALLASLLLIGLS
;
A
#
# COMPACT_ATOMS: atom_id res chain seq x y z
N MET A 1 -1.93 -40.90 -13.83
CA MET A 1 -1.92 -40.61 -12.38
C MET A 1 -1.79 -39.10 -12.06
N SER A 2 -2.38 -38.18 -12.83
CA SER A 2 -2.01 -36.74 -12.78
C SER A 2 -3.03 -35.75 -12.19
N ASN A 3 -4.22 -36.15 -11.73
CA ASN A 3 -5.25 -35.19 -11.28
C ASN A 3 -5.51 -35.10 -9.76
N ILE A 4 -4.88 -35.95 -8.95
CA ILE A 4 -5.11 -35.97 -7.49
C ILE A 4 -4.18 -34.98 -6.73
N GLY A 5 -3.06 -34.57 -7.34
CA GLY A 5 -2.11 -33.62 -6.75
C GLY A 5 -2.52 -32.14 -6.82
N GLY A 6 -3.27 -31.75 -7.86
CA GLY A 6 -3.66 -30.35 -8.09
C GLY A 6 -4.66 -29.81 -7.07
N SER A 7 -5.67 -30.61 -6.70
CA SER A 7 -6.72 -30.20 -5.76
C SER A 7 -6.19 -30.02 -4.33
N LYS A 8 -5.34 -30.94 -3.85
CA LYS A 8 -4.71 -30.81 -2.52
C LYS A 8 -3.76 -29.61 -2.43
N SER A 9 -3.05 -29.30 -3.52
CA SER A 9 -2.19 -28.11 -3.60
C SER A 9 -3.00 -26.81 -3.57
N PHE A 10 -4.11 -26.75 -4.30
CA PHE A 10 -5.00 -25.58 -4.32
C PHE A 10 -5.63 -25.30 -2.95
N VAL A 11 -6.23 -26.31 -2.30
CA VAL A 11 -6.88 -26.15 -0.99
C VAL A 11 -5.90 -25.65 0.07
N ARG A 12 -4.67 -26.15 0.04
CA ARG A 12 -3.60 -25.67 0.93
C ARG A 12 -3.26 -24.20 0.68
N LEU A 13 -3.02 -23.83 -0.58
CA LEU A 13 -2.73 -22.44 -0.96
C LEU A 13 -3.87 -21.50 -0.59
N LEU A 14 -5.13 -21.92 -0.81
CA LEU A 14 -6.31 -21.14 -0.45
C LEU A 14 -6.38 -20.93 1.07
N LYS A 15 -6.11 -21.96 1.87
CA LYS A 15 -6.10 -21.84 3.34
C LYS A 15 -5.01 -20.88 3.84
N GLU A 16 -3.81 -21.00 3.32
CA GLU A 16 -2.68 -20.13 3.66
C GLU A 16 -2.97 -18.67 3.24
N THR A 17 -3.48 -18.45 2.03
CA THR A 17 -3.79 -17.11 1.52
C THR A 17 -4.96 -16.47 2.28
N SER A 18 -6.02 -17.22 2.56
CA SER A 18 -7.15 -16.73 3.37
C SER A 18 -6.73 -16.36 4.78
N PHE A 19 -5.81 -17.12 5.40
CA PHE A 19 -5.27 -16.76 6.71
C PHE A 19 -4.46 -15.46 6.66
N ALA A 20 -3.62 -15.28 5.62
CA ALA A 20 -2.88 -14.03 5.43
C ALA A 20 -3.83 -12.84 5.21
N TYR A 21 -4.87 -13.02 4.41
CA TYR A 21 -5.82 -11.94 4.07
C TYR A 21 -6.74 -11.58 5.23
N PHE A 22 -6.92 -12.47 6.21
CA PHE A 22 -7.67 -12.16 7.42
C PHE A 22 -7.10 -10.94 8.16
N PHE A 23 -5.78 -10.77 8.15
CA PHE A 23 -5.14 -9.56 8.69
C PHE A 23 -5.59 -8.30 7.94
N GLY A 24 -5.78 -8.40 6.62
CA GLY A 24 -6.26 -7.31 5.76
C GLY A 24 -7.65 -6.76 6.13
N LEU A 25 -8.46 -7.51 6.88
CA LEU A 25 -9.72 -7.00 7.43
C LEU A 25 -9.49 -5.80 8.36
N GLY A 26 -8.32 -5.69 8.99
CA GLY A 26 -7.95 -4.56 9.84
C GLY A 26 -7.97 -3.20 9.12
N GLY A 27 -7.86 -3.18 7.78
CA GLY A 27 -8.00 -1.96 6.99
C GLY A 27 -9.36 -1.26 7.19
N ILE A 28 -10.39 -1.98 7.67
CA ILE A 28 -11.68 -1.39 7.99
C ILE A 28 -11.60 -0.38 9.14
N PHE A 29 -10.64 -0.53 10.06
CA PHE A 29 -10.41 0.44 11.13
C PHE A 29 -9.88 1.76 10.57
N ALA A 30 -8.98 1.70 9.58
CA ALA A 30 -8.51 2.89 8.87
C ALA A 30 -9.68 3.62 8.19
N GLY A 31 -10.51 2.89 7.44
CA GLY A 31 -11.66 3.49 6.77
C GLY A 31 -12.71 4.03 7.76
N PHE A 32 -12.94 3.33 8.86
CA PHE A 32 -13.83 3.80 9.93
C PHE A 32 -13.33 5.10 10.56
N MET A 33 -12.02 5.27 10.74
CA MET A 33 -11.44 6.55 11.16
C MET A 33 -11.73 7.65 10.13
N VAL A 34 -11.53 7.40 8.83
CA VAL A 34 -11.88 8.38 7.78
C VAL A 34 -13.36 8.75 7.86
N ALA A 35 -14.24 7.74 7.94
CA ALA A 35 -15.70 7.94 8.01
C ALA A 35 -16.14 8.69 9.28
N SER A 36 -15.44 8.51 10.39
CA SER A 36 -15.72 9.18 11.67
C SER A 36 -15.22 10.63 11.69
N TYR A 37 -14.13 10.92 10.99
CA TYR A 37 -13.50 12.24 10.95
C TYR A 37 -13.76 13.00 9.64
N LEU A 38 -14.81 12.63 8.86
CA LEU A 38 -15.15 13.29 7.59
C LEU A 38 -15.21 14.82 7.70
N GLY A 39 -15.70 15.35 8.82
CA GLY A 39 -15.76 16.80 9.02
C GLY A 39 -14.40 17.52 8.91
N ILE A 40 -13.28 16.85 9.22
CA ILE A 40 -11.93 17.39 9.01
C ILE A 40 -11.55 17.32 7.53
N PHE A 41 -11.90 16.24 6.83
CA PHE A 41 -11.65 16.08 5.39
C PHE A 41 -12.55 16.97 4.52
N ASP A 42 -13.61 17.52 5.10
CA ASP A 42 -14.51 18.47 4.44
C ASP A 42 -13.97 19.91 4.47
N LEU A 43 -12.96 20.19 5.31
CA LEU A 43 -12.39 21.54 5.46
C LEU A 43 -11.64 22.02 4.21
N ALA A 44 -11.09 21.11 3.41
CA ALA A 44 -10.55 21.45 2.10
C ALA A 44 -10.59 20.26 1.11
N PRO A 45 -10.86 20.47 -0.19
CA PRO A 45 -10.98 19.40 -1.19
C PRO A 45 -9.75 18.48 -1.26
N TRP A 46 -8.56 19.07 -1.14
CA TRP A 46 -7.29 18.34 -1.20
C TRP A 46 -7.07 17.39 -0.04
N THR A 47 -7.67 17.63 1.14
CA THR A 47 -7.46 16.76 2.29
C THR A 47 -8.03 15.35 2.06
N PHE A 48 -9.16 15.25 1.36
CA PHE A 48 -9.73 13.95 1.00
C PHE A 48 -8.96 13.30 -0.17
N ALA A 49 -8.59 14.08 -1.17
CA ALA A 49 -7.82 13.59 -2.32
C ALA A 49 -6.41 13.09 -1.93
N LEU A 50 -5.77 13.70 -0.92
CA LEU A 50 -4.47 13.27 -0.40
C LEU A 50 -4.53 11.99 0.44
N TYR A 51 -5.70 11.54 0.88
CA TYR A 51 -5.79 10.35 1.72
C TYR A 51 -5.18 9.08 1.07
N PRO A 52 -5.61 8.67 -0.15
CA PRO A 52 -5.02 7.53 -0.84
C PRO A 52 -3.57 7.79 -1.20
N VAL A 53 -3.21 9.03 -1.49
CA VAL A 53 -1.82 9.44 -1.77
C VAL A 53 -0.90 9.04 -0.61
N LEU A 54 -1.31 9.29 0.63
CA LEU A 54 -0.52 9.01 1.83
C LEU A 54 -0.48 7.53 2.21
N ILE A 55 -1.62 6.84 2.16
CA ILE A 55 -1.66 5.41 2.50
C ILE A 55 -0.95 4.57 1.44
N SER A 56 -1.02 4.92 0.16
CA SER A 56 -0.30 4.22 -0.92
C SER A 56 1.21 4.48 -0.89
N ALA A 57 1.65 5.65 -0.41
CA ALA A 57 3.07 5.98 -0.29
C ALA A 57 3.84 5.01 0.63
N LYS A 58 3.14 4.29 1.51
CA LYS A 58 3.74 3.21 2.33
C LYS A 58 4.37 2.10 1.47
N GLY A 59 3.89 1.88 0.26
CA GLY A 59 4.43 0.87 -0.65
C GLY A 59 5.87 1.18 -1.06
N VAL A 60 6.24 2.47 -1.11
CA VAL A 60 7.61 2.90 -1.38
C VAL A 60 8.50 2.70 -0.15
N THR A 61 8.06 3.14 1.03
CA THR A 61 8.91 3.13 2.23
C THR A 61 8.85 1.79 2.97
N GLY A 62 7.66 1.41 3.43
CA GLY A 62 7.39 0.15 4.12
C GLY A 62 7.55 -1.06 3.20
N GLY A 63 7.08 -0.98 1.96
CA GLY A 63 7.24 -2.05 0.96
C GLY A 63 8.70 -2.35 0.66
N LEU A 64 9.51 -1.32 0.36
CA LEU A 64 10.96 -1.47 0.14
C LEU A 64 11.67 -2.02 1.37
N LEU A 65 11.34 -1.52 2.57
CA LEU A 65 11.90 -2.06 3.81
C LEU A 65 11.56 -3.54 3.97
N SER A 66 10.31 -3.92 3.74
CA SER A 66 9.86 -5.31 3.89
C SER A 66 10.58 -6.24 2.93
N GLY A 67 10.61 -5.93 1.63
CA GLY A 67 11.28 -6.78 0.63
C GLY A 67 12.77 -6.91 0.89
N ARG A 68 13.47 -5.78 1.07
CA ARG A 68 14.93 -5.81 1.27
C ARG A 68 15.34 -6.47 2.57
N LEU A 69 14.57 -6.26 3.65
CA LEU A 69 14.88 -6.87 4.93
C LEU A 69 14.64 -8.39 4.90
N SER A 70 13.56 -8.85 4.27
CA SER A 70 13.28 -10.28 4.10
C SER A 70 14.38 -10.97 3.30
N THR A 71 14.74 -10.43 2.14
CA THR A 71 15.84 -10.96 1.31
C THR A 71 17.17 -10.94 2.06
N ALA A 72 17.48 -9.87 2.78
CA ALA A 72 18.72 -9.76 3.52
C ALA A 72 18.84 -10.78 4.68
N LEU A 73 17.72 -11.12 5.34
CA LEU A 73 17.65 -12.16 6.37
C LEU A 73 17.91 -13.55 5.77
N HIS A 74 17.32 -13.86 4.61
CA HIS A 74 17.55 -15.12 3.91
C HIS A 74 18.98 -15.30 3.44
N LEU A 75 19.60 -14.23 2.93
CA LEU A 75 21.00 -14.24 2.50
C LEU A 75 21.99 -14.21 3.67
N GLY A 76 21.53 -14.06 4.92
CA GLY A 76 22.40 -13.94 6.10
C GLY A 76 23.21 -12.63 6.14
N THR A 77 22.88 -11.67 5.27
CA THR A 77 23.53 -10.35 5.21
C THR A 77 23.01 -9.40 6.29
N VAL A 78 21.89 -9.73 6.93
CA VAL A 78 21.33 -9.04 8.10
C VAL A 78 21.00 -10.08 9.17
N ARG A 79 21.27 -9.74 10.42
CA ARG A 79 20.94 -10.58 11.58
C ARG A 79 19.54 -10.24 12.07
N PRO A 80 18.75 -11.21 12.60
CA PRO A 80 17.40 -10.95 13.12
C PRO A 80 17.42 -10.28 14.51
N ASN A 81 18.26 -9.26 14.71
CA ASN A 81 18.42 -8.53 15.96
C ASN A 81 18.53 -7.02 15.68
N PHE A 82 17.91 -6.19 16.52
CA PHE A 82 17.94 -4.72 16.35
C PHE A 82 19.33 -4.12 16.58
N PHE A 83 20.00 -4.59 17.63
CA PHE A 83 21.30 -4.07 18.03
C PHE A 83 22.44 -4.94 17.48
N ASN A 84 23.59 -4.33 17.23
CA ASN A 84 24.79 -5.00 16.73
C ASN A 84 24.56 -5.79 15.43
N ASN A 85 23.81 -5.17 14.51
CA ASN A 85 23.54 -5.70 13.19
C ASN A 85 24.65 -5.33 12.18
N THR A 86 24.47 -5.72 10.92
CA THR A 86 25.43 -5.50 9.84
C THR A 86 25.38 -4.07 9.30
N GLN A 87 26.43 -3.67 8.58
CA GLN A 87 26.45 -2.38 7.88
C GLN A 87 25.29 -2.24 6.90
N THR A 88 24.95 -3.30 6.17
CA THR A 88 23.80 -3.36 5.25
C THR A 88 22.49 -2.96 5.94
N PHE A 89 22.26 -3.43 7.16
CA PHE A 89 21.07 -3.06 7.94
C PHE A 89 21.04 -1.56 8.23
N TYR A 90 22.14 -0.99 8.74
CA TYR A 90 22.19 0.44 9.07
C TYR A 90 22.13 1.32 7.82
N THR A 91 22.74 0.90 6.71
CA THR A 91 22.64 1.59 5.42
C THR A 91 21.20 1.57 4.89
N LEU A 92 20.46 0.47 5.07
CA LEU A 92 19.04 0.40 4.72
C LEU A 92 18.19 1.38 5.56
N LEU A 93 18.39 1.42 6.88
CA LEU A 93 17.68 2.37 7.75
C LEU A 93 18.02 3.82 7.41
N ALA A 94 19.29 4.10 7.12
CA ALA A 94 19.74 5.41 6.65
C ALA A 94 19.04 5.82 5.35
N ALA A 95 18.96 4.89 4.38
CA ALA A 95 18.28 5.14 3.11
C ALA A 95 16.80 5.44 3.33
N LEU A 96 16.11 4.72 4.22
CA LEU A 96 14.69 4.95 4.50
C LEU A 96 14.39 6.37 4.98
N ILE A 97 15.23 6.95 5.85
CA ILE A 97 15.03 8.32 6.34
C ILE A 97 15.08 9.31 5.17
N VAL A 98 16.07 9.17 4.29
CA VAL A 98 16.22 10.04 3.11
C VAL A 98 15.10 9.81 2.10
N LEU A 99 14.72 8.55 1.87
CA LEU A 99 13.65 8.19 0.95
C LEU A 99 12.29 8.68 1.43
N THR A 100 12.00 8.70 2.73
CA THR A 100 10.75 9.26 3.24
C THR A 100 10.64 10.74 2.92
N LEU A 101 11.70 11.52 3.11
CA LEU A 101 11.70 12.93 2.73
C LEU A 101 11.61 13.11 1.20
N ALA A 102 12.36 12.33 0.42
CA ALA A 102 12.30 12.40 -1.03
C ALA A 102 10.91 12.03 -1.57
N THR A 103 10.28 11.01 -0.99
CA THR A 103 8.92 10.55 -1.35
C THR A 103 7.91 11.63 -1.03
N SER A 104 7.94 12.21 0.17
CA SER A 104 6.98 13.24 0.58
C SER A 104 7.07 14.48 -0.31
N LEU A 105 8.28 14.97 -0.60
CA LEU A 105 8.48 16.11 -1.51
C LEU A 105 8.04 15.80 -2.94
N THR A 106 8.35 14.61 -3.46
CA THR A 106 7.95 14.20 -4.82
C THR A 106 6.43 14.12 -4.91
N ILE A 107 5.79 13.47 -3.94
CA ILE A 107 4.33 13.36 -3.87
C ILE A 107 3.69 14.75 -3.80
N SER A 108 4.17 15.64 -2.91
CA SER A 108 3.64 16.99 -2.80
C SER A 108 3.76 17.75 -4.13
N LEU A 109 4.87 17.61 -4.85
CA LEU A 109 5.05 18.23 -6.17
C LEU A 109 4.00 17.74 -7.18
N PHE A 110 3.73 16.44 -7.22
CA PHE A 110 2.65 15.91 -8.07
C PHE A 110 1.26 16.38 -7.58
N SER A 111 1.04 16.45 -6.27
CA SER A 111 -0.22 16.95 -5.69
C SER A 111 -0.48 18.42 -6.01
N LEU A 112 0.55 19.24 -6.19
CA LEU A 112 0.40 20.60 -6.73
C LEU A 112 -0.23 20.54 -8.13
N VAL A 113 0.39 19.79 -9.04
CA VAL A 113 -0.02 19.70 -10.44
C VAL A 113 -1.43 19.13 -10.54
N PHE A 114 -1.68 17.99 -9.88
CA PHE A 114 -3.00 17.35 -9.89
C PHE A 114 -4.04 18.20 -9.19
N GLY A 115 -3.70 18.83 -8.07
CA GLY A 115 -4.68 19.59 -7.33
C GLY A 115 -5.08 20.89 -8.03
N GLN A 116 -4.16 21.54 -8.75
CA GLN A 116 -4.53 22.67 -9.63
C GLN A 116 -5.42 22.24 -10.79
N LEU A 117 -5.17 21.07 -11.39
CA LEU A 117 -5.91 20.59 -12.55
C LEU A 117 -7.27 19.97 -12.19
N PHE A 118 -7.37 19.26 -11.07
CA PHE A 118 -8.48 18.36 -10.76
C PHE A 118 -9.13 18.57 -9.39
N TRP A 119 -8.44 19.18 -8.42
CA TRP A 119 -8.96 19.30 -7.05
C TRP A 119 -9.41 20.74 -6.71
N GLY A 120 -9.33 21.66 -7.66
CA GLY A 120 -9.69 23.07 -7.46
C GLY A 120 -8.76 23.82 -6.52
N LEU A 121 -7.49 23.40 -6.43
CA LEU A 121 -6.51 24.03 -5.55
C LEU A 121 -6.07 25.40 -6.03
N THR A 122 -5.86 26.29 -5.06
CA THR A 122 -5.09 27.51 -5.23
C THR A 122 -3.61 27.29 -4.88
N VAL A 123 -2.70 28.06 -5.49
CA VAL A 123 -1.25 28.00 -5.19
C VAL A 123 -0.97 28.30 -3.70
N VAL A 124 -1.85 29.05 -3.04
CA VAL A 124 -1.72 29.45 -1.64
C VAL A 124 -1.84 28.27 -0.68
N GLU A 125 -2.54 27.21 -1.07
CA GLU A 125 -2.73 26.01 -0.22
C GLU A 125 -1.55 25.04 -0.29
N PHE A 126 -0.65 25.23 -1.26
CA PHE A 126 0.46 24.30 -1.50
C PHE A 126 1.44 24.14 -0.32
N PRO A 127 1.86 25.22 0.39
CA PRO A 127 2.69 25.06 1.58
C PRO A 127 2.03 24.19 2.65
N GLY A 128 0.70 24.28 2.79
CA GLY A 128 -0.07 23.43 3.70
C GLY A 128 -0.01 21.95 3.30
N ILE A 129 -0.14 21.67 2.01
CA ILE A 129 0.00 20.30 1.48
C ILE A 129 1.39 19.74 1.76
N ILE A 130 2.46 20.50 1.48
CA ILE A 130 3.83 20.06 1.79
C ILE A 130 3.96 19.79 3.29
N LEU A 131 3.52 20.74 4.13
CA LEU A 131 3.63 20.61 5.58
C LEU A 131 2.92 19.36 6.10
N VAL A 132 1.69 19.12 5.64
CA VAL A 132 0.88 17.96 6.04
C VAL A 132 1.49 16.66 5.53
N VAL A 133 1.86 16.58 4.25
CA VAL A 133 2.43 15.35 3.67
C VAL A 133 3.78 15.01 4.32
N VAL A 134 4.67 15.99 4.49
CA VAL A 134 5.96 15.79 5.14
C VAL A 134 5.76 15.38 6.60
N ALA A 135 4.90 16.06 7.37
CA ALA A 135 4.66 15.72 8.77
C ALA A 135 4.06 14.31 8.93
N THR A 136 3.04 13.95 8.14
CA THR A 136 2.42 12.62 8.20
C THR A 136 3.42 11.52 7.82
N MET A 137 4.18 11.70 6.74
CA MET A 137 5.21 10.73 6.33
C MET A 137 6.34 10.62 7.35
N SER A 138 6.71 11.72 8.01
CA SER A 138 7.70 11.75 9.09
C SER A 138 7.27 10.92 10.29
N MET A 139 6.01 11.08 10.73
CA MET A 139 5.43 10.22 11.77
C MET A 139 5.40 8.75 11.33
N GLY A 140 5.11 8.51 10.05
CA GLY A 140 5.15 7.19 9.41
C GLY A 140 6.49 6.46 9.52
N LEU A 141 7.63 7.15 9.71
CA LEU A 141 8.92 6.49 9.95
C LEU A 141 8.91 5.57 11.17
N LEU A 142 8.04 5.81 12.16
CA LEU A 142 7.88 4.93 13.33
C LEU A 142 7.43 3.51 12.95
N LEU A 143 6.74 3.35 11.82
CA LEU A 143 6.34 2.04 11.29
C LEU A 143 7.53 1.17 10.87
N SER A 144 8.69 1.76 10.60
CA SER A 144 9.89 1.00 10.26
C SER A 144 10.26 0.04 11.40
N PHE A 145 10.17 0.47 12.66
CA PHE A 145 10.41 -0.38 13.82
C PHE A 145 9.46 -1.56 13.91
N ILE A 146 8.18 -1.34 13.61
CA ILE A 146 7.17 -2.40 13.60
C ILE A 146 7.46 -3.39 12.47
N THR A 147 7.76 -2.90 11.27
CA THR A 147 8.10 -3.72 10.10
C THR A 147 9.32 -4.60 10.36
N ILE A 148 10.38 -4.03 10.95
CA ILE A 148 11.60 -4.77 11.31
C ILE A 148 11.29 -5.86 12.36
N ASN A 149 10.47 -5.53 13.36
CA ASN A 149 10.05 -6.51 14.38
C ASN A 149 9.28 -7.68 13.75
N ILE A 150 8.32 -7.39 12.87
CA ILE A 150 7.54 -8.41 12.16
C ILE A 150 8.48 -9.31 11.35
N ALA A 151 9.42 -8.74 10.59
CA ALA A 151 10.39 -9.51 9.81
C ALA A 151 11.26 -10.42 10.69
N PHE A 152 11.84 -9.89 11.77
CA PHE A 152 12.71 -10.66 12.66
C PHE A 152 11.96 -11.77 13.40
N VAL A 153 10.73 -11.50 13.87
CA VAL A 153 9.91 -12.50 14.56
C VAL A 153 9.46 -13.59 13.60
N SER A 154 9.00 -13.23 12.40
CA SER A 154 8.61 -14.21 11.36
C SER A 154 9.77 -15.13 11.02
N PHE A 155 10.96 -14.56 10.77
CA PHE A 155 12.17 -15.33 10.48
C PHE A 155 12.58 -16.25 11.63
N LYS A 156 12.60 -15.75 12.88
CA LYS A 156 12.92 -16.55 14.08
C LYS A 156 11.94 -17.70 14.31
N LYS A 157 10.68 -17.53 13.93
CA LYS A 157 9.64 -18.57 14.03
C LYS A 157 9.62 -19.54 12.84
N GLY A 158 10.52 -19.37 11.87
CA GLY A 158 10.59 -20.21 10.67
C GLY A 158 9.45 -19.97 9.67
N SER A 159 8.70 -18.88 9.82
CA SER A 159 7.74 -18.42 8.81
C SER A 159 8.47 -17.66 7.72
N ASP A 160 8.05 -17.83 6.48
CA ASP A 160 8.62 -17.14 5.32
C ASP A 160 8.29 -15.63 5.39
N PRO A 161 9.28 -14.74 5.63
CA PRO A 161 9.06 -13.30 5.67
C PRO A 161 8.53 -12.72 4.36
N ASP A 162 8.78 -13.35 3.21
CA ASP A 162 8.31 -12.88 1.89
C ASP A 162 6.79 -13.04 1.73
N ILE A 163 6.18 -13.92 2.51
CA ILE A 163 4.74 -14.19 2.49
C ILE A 163 4.02 -13.41 3.61
N VAL A 164 4.68 -13.22 4.75
CA VAL A 164 4.03 -12.73 5.99
C VAL A 164 4.25 -11.24 6.23
N VAL A 165 5.44 -10.69 5.95
CA VAL A 165 5.80 -9.34 6.40
C VAL A 165 4.95 -8.29 5.69
N TYR A 166 4.83 -8.37 4.36
CA TYR A 166 4.13 -7.35 3.58
C TYR A 166 2.63 -7.27 3.92
N PRO A 167 1.83 -8.35 3.94
CA PRO A 167 0.40 -8.26 4.25
C PRO A 167 0.11 -7.71 5.66
N ILE A 168 0.90 -8.11 6.66
CA ILE A 168 0.75 -7.60 8.03
C ILE A 168 1.16 -6.13 8.10
N MET A 169 2.34 -5.79 7.57
CA MET A 169 2.86 -4.43 7.57
C MET A 169 1.92 -3.47 6.83
N SER A 170 1.39 -3.88 5.68
CA SER A 170 0.47 -3.09 4.85
C SER A 170 -0.77 -2.67 5.65
N THR A 171 -1.41 -3.62 6.33
CA THR A 171 -2.60 -3.37 7.15
C THR A 171 -2.29 -2.45 8.36
N VAL A 172 -1.21 -2.75 9.10
CA VAL A 172 -0.80 -1.94 10.25
C VAL A 172 -0.48 -0.50 9.82
N SER A 173 0.16 -0.35 8.66
CA SER A 173 0.50 0.94 8.09
C SER A 173 -0.74 1.72 7.68
N ASP A 174 -1.78 1.09 7.11
CA ASP A 174 -3.03 1.79 6.77
C ASP A 174 -3.68 2.40 8.00
N ILE A 175 -3.78 1.64 9.08
CA ILE A 175 -4.36 2.11 10.35
C ILE A 175 -3.52 3.26 10.91
N PHE A 176 -2.19 3.07 10.99
CA PHE A 176 -1.30 4.04 11.62
C PHE A 176 -1.15 5.33 10.81
N ILE A 177 -0.97 5.25 9.50
CA ILE A 177 -0.86 6.43 8.62
C ILE A 177 -2.19 7.17 8.60
N THR A 178 -3.32 6.48 8.57
CA THR A 178 -4.64 7.14 8.67
C THR A 178 -4.78 7.89 10.01
N ALA A 179 -4.38 7.28 11.12
CA ALA A 179 -4.38 7.94 12.42
C ALA A 179 -3.46 9.16 12.47
N CYS A 180 -2.23 9.03 11.96
CA CYS A 180 -1.30 10.15 11.84
C CYS A 180 -1.84 11.25 10.94
N TYR A 181 -2.51 10.90 9.85
CA TYR A 181 -3.07 11.87 8.92
C TYR A 181 -4.20 12.67 9.54
N VAL A 182 -5.17 12.00 10.18
CA VAL A 182 -6.24 12.68 10.92
C VAL A 182 -5.66 13.59 12.01
N PHE A 183 -4.65 13.12 12.75
CA PHE A 183 -3.98 13.92 13.78
C PHE A 183 -3.28 15.15 13.19
N VAL A 184 -2.53 14.98 12.09
CA VAL A 184 -1.82 16.08 11.40
C VAL A 184 -2.81 17.09 10.83
N LEU A 185 -3.91 16.65 10.20
CA LEU A 185 -4.96 17.56 9.73
C LEU A 185 -5.61 18.31 10.89
N THR A 186 -5.85 17.64 12.02
CA THR A 186 -6.39 18.28 13.23
C THR A 186 -5.46 19.40 13.71
N LEU A 187 -4.14 19.14 13.77
CA LEU A 187 -3.16 20.17 14.12
C LEU A 187 -3.11 21.29 13.09
N TYR A 188 -3.11 20.95 11.80
CA TYR A 188 -3.05 21.95 10.72
C TYR A 188 -4.21 22.94 10.81
N PHE A 189 -5.43 22.44 11.00
CA PHE A 189 -6.63 23.28 11.13
C PHE A 189 -6.82 23.88 12.53
N TYR A 190 -6.02 23.49 13.52
CA TYR A 190 -5.99 24.15 14.84
C TYR A 190 -5.33 25.55 14.77
N GLY A 191 -4.61 25.86 13.69
CA GLY A 191 -3.99 27.16 13.44
C GLY A 191 -2.50 27.20 13.79
N ASP A 192 -1.99 28.37 14.14
CA ASP A 192 -0.54 28.64 14.22
C ASP A 192 0.21 27.72 15.21
N ILE A 193 -0.41 27.41 16.36
CA ILE A 193 0.17 26.51 17.37
C ILE A 193 0.35 25.10 16.78
N GLY A 194 -0.66 24.59 16.09
CA GLY A 194 -0.57 23.27 15.47
C GLY A 194 0.45 23.26 14.33
N ASN A 195 0.44 24.29 13.49
CA ASN A 195 1.42 24.48 12.42
C ASN A 195 2.85 24.55 12.94
N PHE A 196 3.10 25.18 14.09
CA PHE A 196 4.40 25.18 14.74
C PHE A 196 4.89 23.76 15.08
N PHE A 197 4.03 22.91 15.66
CA PHE A 197 4.39 21.51 15.93
C PHE A 197 4.62 20.71 14.65
N LEU A 198 3.80 20.92 13.60
CA LEU A 198 4.01 20.27 12.30
C LEU A 198 5.33 20.69 11.64
N LEU A 199 5.72 21.96 11.80
CA LEU A 199 7.01 22.47 11.33
C LEU A 199 8.16 21.84 12.10
N LEU A 200 8.05 21.65 13.42
CA LEU A 200 9.05 20.93 14.21
C LEU A 200 9.22 19.48 13.74
N ILE A 201 8.12 18.76 13.53
CA ILE A 201 8.14 17.39 13.00
C ILE A 201 8.82 17.37 11.63
N SER A 202 8.43 18.26 10.72
CA SER A 202 8.99 18.35 9.37
C SER A 202 10.47 18.74 9.37
N ALA A 203 10.87 19.70 10.21
CA ALA A 203 12.25 20.11 10.37
C ALA A 203 13.12 18.97 10.91
N SER A 204 12.59 18.14 11.81
CA SER A 204 13.31 17.00 12.37
C SER A 204 13.67 15.97 11.30
N VAL A 205 12.74 15.64 10.39
CA VAL A 205 13.02 14.70 9.30
C VAL A 205 13.96 15.31 8.26
N ILE A 206 13.82 16.61 7.97
CA ILE A 206 14.69 17.31 7.03
C ILE A 206 16.13 17.29 7.55
N PHE A 207 16.32 17.65 8.83
CA PHE A 207 17.63 17.62 9.45
C PHE A 207 18.21 16.20 9.49
N ALA A 208 17.41 15.20 9.88
CA ALA A 208 17.84 13.80 9.91
C ALA A 208 18.24 13.29 8.51
N ALA A 209 17.43 13.57 7.49
CA ALA A 209 17.70 13.16 6.11
C ALA A 209 18.94 13.85 5.55
N LEU A 210 19.14 15.15 5.81
CA LEU A 210 20.34 15.88 5.40
C LEU A 210 21.59 15.32 6.10
N TYR A 211 21.55 15.14 7.42
CA TYR A 211 22.66 14.57 8.19
C TYR A 211 23.03 13.17 7.70
N VAL A 212 22.04 12.28 7.56
CA VAL A 212 22.24 10.90 7.12
C VAL A 212 22.70 10.85 5.66
N GLY A 213 22.13 11.67 4.78
CA GLY A 213 22.52 11.77 3.38
C GLY A 213 23.98 12.21 3.24
N LEU A 214 24.38 13.28 3.93
CA LEU A 214 25.75 13.80 3.92
C LEU A 214 26.76 12.85 4.59
N LYS A 215 26.32 11.99 5.52
CA LYS A 215 27.20 10.99 6.13
C LYS A 215 27.44 9.78 5.22
N ASN A 216 26.43 9.39 4.44
CA ASN A 216 26.45 8.13 3.68
C ASN A 216 26.58 8.30 2.16
N PHE A 217 26.74 9.52 1.62
CA PHE A 217 26.82 9.73 0.16
C PHE A 217 28.02 9.07 -0.52
N HIS A 218 29.05 8.65 0.22
CA HIS A 218 30.18 7.89 -0.30
C HIS A 218 29.92 6.37 -0.31
N ASP A 219 28.91 5.88 0.41
CA ASP A 219 28.53 4.46 0.42
C ASP A 219 27.82 4.13 -0.90
N LYS A 220 28.42 3.21 -1.68
CA LYS A 220 27.91 2.83 -2.99
C LYS A 220 26.54 2.16 -2.90
N ASP A 221 26.30 1.36 -1.87
CA ASP A 221 25.03 0.66 -1.67
C ASP A 221 23.94 1.64 -1.26
N PHE A 222 24.28 2.63 -0.42
CA PHE A 222 23.39 3.75 -0.09
C PHE A 222 22.97 4.51 -1.35
N VAL A 223 23.94 5.01 -2.13
CA VAL A 223 23.66 5.81 -3.33
C VAL A 223 22.87 5.02 -4.37
N LYS A 224 23.23 3.74 -4.57
CA LYS A 224 22.49 2.85 -5.47
C LYS A 224 21.02 2.71 -5.02
N THR A 225 20.80 2.47 -3.73
CA THR A 225 19.45 2.37 -3.15
C THR A 225 18.63 3.63 -3.42
N ILE A 226 19.21 4.82 -3.15
CA ILE A 226 18.52 6.09 -3.36
C ILE A 226 18.18 6.29 -4.85
N LYS A 227 19.13 6.02 -5.75
CA LYS A 227 18.94 6.19 -7.20
C LYS A 227 17.86 5.28 -7.77
N GLU A 228 17.88 4.00 -7.42
CA GLU A 228 16.88 3.04 -7.90
C GLU A 228 15.48 3.39 -7.37
N SER A 229 15.40 3.77 -6.10
CA SER A 229 14.13 4.15 -5.47
C SER A 229 13.58 5.46 -6.02
N LEU A 230 14.42 6.43 -6.42
CA LEU A 230 13.97 7.70 -7.01
C LEU A 230 13.15 7.51 -8.28
N VAL A 231 13.54 6.56 -9.14
CA VAL A 231 12.80 6.25 -10.37
C VAL A 231 11.42 5.69 -10.02
N THR A 232 11.37 4.74 -9.09
CA THR A 232 10.13 4.13 -8.61
C THR A 232 9.22 5.17 -7.93
N MET A 233 9.78 6.07 -7.12
CA MET A 233 9.05 7.14 -6.42
C MET A 233 8.32 8.08 -7.38
N ILE A 234 8.94 8.49 -8.49
CA ILE A 234 8.30 9.37 -9.48
C ILE A 234 7.06 8.69 -10.07
N PHE A 235 7.20 7.41 -10.44
CA PHE A 235 6.11 6.64 -11.01
C PHE A 235 4.97 6.43 -10.00
N VAL A 236 5.31 6.07 -8.77
CA VAL A 236 4.35 5.92 -7.68
C VAL A 236 3.64 7.25 -7.39
N ALA A 237 4.38 8.34 -7.24
CA ALA A 237 3.83 9.68 -6.97
C ALA A 237 2.78 10.09 -8.02
N PHE A 238 3.05 9.81 -9.29
CA PHE A 238 2.07 10.05 -10.36
C PHE A 238 0.81 9.19 -10.17
N MET A 239 0.96 7.87 -10.00
CA MET A 239 -0.18 6.95 -9.87
C MET A 239 -1.07 7.26 -8.66
N VAL A 240 -0.47 7.52 -7.50
CA VAL A 240 -1.23 7.75 -6.27
C VAL A 240 -2.02 9.06 -6.30
N ASN A 241 -1.53 10.08 -7.02
CA ASN A 241 -2.28 11.32 -7.23
C ASN A 241 -3.46 11.14 -8.20
N ILE A 242 -3.34 10.23 -9.19
CA ILE A 242 -4.51 9.79 -9.97
C ILE A 242 -5.50 9.09 -9.03
N THR A 243 -5.05 8.18 -8.17
CA THR A 243 -5.91 7.52 -7.17
C THR A 243 -6.65 8.52 -6.29
N GLY A 244 -5.97 9.57 -5.82
CA GLY A 244 -6.58 10.69 -5.09
C GLY A 244 -7.69 11.39 -5.86
N THR A 245 -7.47 11.62 -7.15
CA THR A 245 -8.46 12.22 -8.04
C THR A 245 -9.66 11.30 -8.25
N VAL A 246 -9.43 9.99 -8.42
CA VAL A 246 -10.51 9.01 -8.54
C VAL A 246 -11.32 8.91 -7.25
N LEU A 247 -10.66 8.93 -6.09
CA LEU A 247 -11.34 8.94 -4.79
C LEU A 247 -12.21 10.19 -4.61
N LEU A 248 -11.77 11.35 -5.09
CA LEU A 248 -12.61 12.55 -5.11
C LEU A 248 -13.86 12.32 -5.97
N GLY A 249 -13.73 11.69 -7.14
CA GLY A 249 -14.85 11.28 -7.97
C GLY A 249 -15.81 10.30 -7.27
N ILE A 250 -15.28 9.33 -6.52
CA ILE A 250 -16.09 8.45 -5.66
C ILE A 250 -16.86 9.28 -4.64
N ARG A 251 -16.19 10.20 -3.93
CA ARG A 251 -16.84 11.05 -2.93
C ARG A 251 -17.97 11.89 -3.52
N THR A 252 -17.77 12.49 -4.69
CA THR A 252 -18.82 13.22 -5.39
C THR A 252 -19.99 12.32 -5.77
N PHE A 253 -19.72 11.06 -6.15
CA PHE A 253 -20.77 10.14 -6.58
C PHE A 253 -21.58 9.55 -5.41
N VAL A 254 -20.93 9.27 -4.28
CA VAL A 254 -21.54 8.53 -3.15
C VAL A 254 -21.93 9.41 -1.98
N GLU A 255 -21.64 10.71 -2.06
CA GLU A 255 -21.94 11.75 -1.06
C GLU A 255 -21.67 11.29 0.38
N ASN A 256 -22.73 10.95 1.13
CA ASN A 256 -22.72 10.66 2.57
C ASN A 256 -22.68 9.16 2.92
N ARG A 257 -22.38 8.27 1.96
CA ARG A 257 -22.34 6.82 2.20
C ARG A 257 -21.08 6.37 2.91
N LYS A 258 -21.10 6.51 4.23
CA LYS A 258 -20.01 6.16 5.17
C LYS A 258 -19.56 4.72 5.07
N GLU A 259 -20.43 3.80 4.65
CA GLU A 259 -20.10 2.39 4.47
C GLU A 259 -19.06 2.16 3.36
N ILE A 260 -18.98 3.06 2.36
CA ILE A 260 -17.99 2.99 1.28
C ILE A 260 -16.63 3.48 1.79
N TYR A 261 -16.60 4.61 2.48
CA TYR A 261 -15.37 5.14 3.09
C TYR A 261 -14.81 4.20 4.16
N THR A 262 -15.69 3.53 4.90
CA THR A 262 -15.33 2.58 5.96
C THR A 262 -14.52 1.39 5.43
N ILE A 263 -14.81 0.90 4.23
CA ILE A 263 -14.10 -0.25 3.65
C ILE A 263 -13.02 0.12 2.66
N TYR A 264 -13.00 1.36 2.17
CA TYR A 264 -12.13 1.75 1.07
C TYR A 264 -10.65 1.36 1.29
N PRO A 265 -10.02 1.62 2.45
CA PRO A 265 -8.64 1.20 2.69
C PRO A 265 -8.47 -0.33 2.72
N ALA A 266 -9.47 -1.04 3.25
CA ALA A 266 -9.45 -2.50 3.26
C ALA A 266 -9.56 -3.08 1.83
N LEU A 267 -10.35 -2.46 0.95
CA LEU A 267 -10.50 -2.91 -0.44
C LEU A 267 -9.20 -2.78 -1.22
N ILE A 268 -8.61 -1.58 -1.20
CA ILE A 268 -7.37 -1.31 -1.94
C ILE A 268 -6.22 -2.20 -1.41
N GLY A 269 -6.10 -2.34 -0.09
CA GLY A 269 -5.10 -3.20 0.54
C GLY A 269 -5.32 -4.69 0.23
N MET A 270 -6.58 -5.15 0.15
CA MET A 270 -6.88 -6.54 -0.19
C MET A 270 -6.53 -6.87 -1.65
N ILE A 271 -6.77 -5.96 -2.59
CA ILE A 271 -6.34 -6.15 -3.99
C ILE A 271 -4.81 -6.08 -4.08
N GLY A 272 -4.16 -5.23 -3.31
CA GLY A 272 -2.69 -5.23 -3.16
C GLY A 272 -2.16 -6.56 -2.62
N ASN A 273 -2.86 -7.19 -1.68
CA ASN A 273 -2.49 -8.53 -1.21
C ASN A 273 -2.63 -9.61 -2.31
N VAL A 274 -3.58 -9.45 -3.25
CA VAL A 274 -3.71 -10.33 -4.42
C VAL A 274 -2.55 -10.14 -5.38
N GLY A 275 -2.24 -8.89 -5.73
CA GLY A 275 -1.10 -8.59 -6.58
C GLY A 275 0.20 -9.10 -5.97
N SER A 276 0.48 -8.77 -4.70
CA SER A 276 1.68 -9.23 -3.99
C SER A 276 1.84 -10.76 -3.99
N VAL A 277 0.80 -11.53 -3.64
CA VAL A 277 0.86 -13.00 -3.61
C VAL A 277 1.15 -13.58 -5.00
N VAL A 278 0.47 -13.08 -6.03
CA VAL A 278 0.68 -13.53 -7.42
C VAL A 278 2.08 -13.14 -7.91
N GLY A 279 2.53 -11.93 -7.59
CA GLY A 279 3.84 -11.41 -7.98
C GLY A 279 4.99 -12.18 -7.35
N SER A 280 4.97 -12.28 -6.02
CA SER A 280 6.01 -12.95 -5.23
C SER A 280 6.07 -14.45 -5.56
N THR A 281 4.93 -15.13 -5.63
CA THR A 281 4.95 -16.56 -5.99
C THR A 281 5.37 -16.79 -7.45
N ALA A 282 5.18 -15.82 -8.36
CA ALA A 282 5.68 -15.90 -9.73
C ALA A 282 7.20 -15.69 -9.78
N THR A 283 7.74 -14.67 -9.10
CA THR A 283 9.18 -14.39 -9.06
C THR A 283 9.96 -15.56 -8.45
N THR A 284 9.47 -16.13 -7.35
CA THR A 284 10.09 -17.31 -6.72
C THR A 284 10.08 -18.52 -7.64
N LYS A 285 8.97 -18.80 -8.34
CA LYS A 285 8.93 -19.92 -9.30
C LYS A 285 9.84 -19.69 -10.51
N LEU A 286 10.03 -18.45 -10.97
CA LEU A 286 10.99 -18.11 -12.03
C LEU A 286 12.43 -18.36 -11.56
N ALA A 287 12.78 -17.89 -10.35
CA ALA A 287 14.09 -18.08 -9.75
C ALA A 287 14.45 -19.56 -9.55
N LEU A 288 13.48 -20.37 -9.12
CA LEU A 288 13.66 -21.82 -8.94
C LEU A 288 13.60 -22.63 -10.25
N GLY A 289 13.42 -21.99 -11.41
CA GLY A 289 13.29 -22.68 -12.70
C GLY A 289 11.98 -23.48 -12.86
N LEU A 290 11.03 -23.33 -11.93
CA LEU A 290 9.71 -23.98 -11.97
C LEU A 290 8.75 -23.30 -12.94
N LEU A 291 9.03 -22.03 -13.28
CA LEU A 291 8.32 -21.23 -14.27
C LEU A 291 9.32 -20.76 -15.31
N SER A 292 8.99 -20.89 -16.60
CA SER A 292 9.80 -20.24 -17.64
C SER A 292 9.45 -18.76 -17.75
N PRO A 293 10.41 -17.88 -18.08
CA PRO A 293 10.20 -16.44 -18.24
C PRO A 293 9.45 -16.13 -19.55
N SER A 294 8.20 -16.58 -19.64
CA SER A 294 7.31 -16.37 -20.77
C SER A 294 5.90 -16.08 -20.25
N PHE A 295 5.23 -15.10 -20.86
CA PHE A 295 3.84 -14.77 -20.56
C PHE A 295 2.89 -15.96 -20.71
N SER A 296 3.19 -16.89 -21.63
CA SER A 296 2.42 -18.12 -21.83
C SER A 296 2.44 -19.07 -20.62
N SER A 297 3.38 -18.88 -19.68
CA SER A 297 3.53 -19.72 -18.49
C SER A 297 2.53 -19.40 -17.39
N ILE A 298 1.67 -18.39 -17.56
CA ILE A 298 0.64 -18.04 -16.58
C ILE A 298 -0.29 -19.22 -16.27
N LYS A 299 -0.49 -20.14 -17.23
CA LYS A 299 -1.25 -21.40 -17.06
C LYS A 299 -0.67 -22.28 -15.94
N ARG A 300 0.65 -22.29 -15.76
CA ARG A 300 1.34 -23.02 -14.68
C ARG A 300 1.26 -22.29 -13.34
N HIS A 301 0.78 -21.06 -13.34
CA HIS A 301 0.59 -20.21 -12.17
C HIS A 301 -0.88 -20.10 -11.73
N ILE A 302 -1.80 -20.75 -12.46
CA ILE A 302 -3.25 -20.55 -12.29
C ILE A 302 -3.77 -20.90 -10.89
N ASN A 303 -3.21 -21.93 -10.24
CA ASN A 303 -3.65 -22.32 -8.89
C ASN A 303 -3.38 -21.22 -7.86
N SER A 304 -2.24 -20.52 -7.97
CA SER A 304 -1.89 -19.40 -7.10
C SER A 304 -2.79 -18.19 -7.35
N ILE A 305 -3.13 -17.94 -8.61
CA ILE A 305 -4.06 -16.85 -9.00
C ILE A 305 -5.46 -17.14 -8.46
N LEU A 306 -5.99 -18.34 -8.72
CA LEU A 306 -7.34 -18.72 -8.28
C LEU A 306 -7.45 -18.78 -6.76
N SER A 307 -6.39 -19.19 -6.05
CA SER A 307 -6.42 -19.22 -4.58
C SER A 307 -6.44 -17.82 -3.99
N ALA A 308 -5.62 -16.90 -4.52
CA ALA A 308 -5.61 -15.50 -4.12
C ALA A 308 -6.94 -14.81 -4.44
N TRP A 309 -7.47 -15.04 -5.64
CA TRP A 309 -8.76 -14.48 -6.04
C TRP A 309 -9.90 -14.99 -5.15
N GLY A 310 -10.01 -16.31 -4.95
CA GLY A 310 -11.03 -16.91 -4.09
C GLY A 310 -10.97 -16.40 -2.65
N ALA A 311 -9.77 -16.28 -2.09
CA ALA A 311 -9.57 -15.68 -0.76
C ALA A 311 -10.05 -14.22 -0.71
N SER A 312 -9.75 -13.41 -1.73
CA SER A 312 -10.19 -12.01 -1.79
C SER A 312 -11.71 -11.86 -1.85
N LEU A 313 -12.39 -12.68 -2.65
CA LEU A 313 -13.87 -12.69 -2.73
C LEU A 313 -14.49 -13.00 -1.38
N PHE A 314 -13.96 -14.00 -0.68
CA PHE A 314 -14.42 -14.35 0.66
C PHE A 314 -14.26 -13.18 1.65
N MET A 315 -13.12 -12.49 1.61
CA MET A 315 -12.90 -11.33 2.48
C MET A 315 -13.79 -10.14 2.14
N PHE A 316 -14.10 -9.90 0.86
CA PHE A 316 -15.01 -8.84 0.44
C PHE A 316 -16.43 -9.04 0.98
N ILE A 317 -16.91 -10.29 1.11
CA ILE A 317 -18.19 -10.60 1.78
C ILE A 317 -18.15 -10.17 3.24
N ILE A 318 -17.06 -10.52 3.95
CA ILE A 318 -16.89 -10.18 5.36
C ILE A 318 -16.82 -8.66 5.53
N LEU A 319 -16.07 -7.96 4.68
CA LEU A 319 -15.96 -6.50 4.70
C LEU A 319 -17.30 -5.81 4.46
N ALA A 320 -18.11 -6.30 3.49
CA ALA A 320 -19.46 -5.78 3.27
C ALA A 320 -20.32 -5.90 4.54
N PHE A 321 -20.32 -7.08 5.15
CA PHE A 321 -21.09 -7.34 6.36
C PHE A 321 -20.65 -6.46 7.53
N LEU A 322 -19.34 -6.39 7.79
CA LEU A 322 -18.78 -5.56 8.87
C LEU A 322 -19.08 -4.08 8.66
N SER A 323 -18.92 -3.56 7.45
CA SER A 323 -19.16 -2.15 7.15
C SER A 323 -20.61 -1.74 7.39
N LEU A 324 -21.56 -2.56 6.92
CA LEU A 324 -22.98 -2.28 7.10
C LEU A 324 -23.37 -2.31 8.59
N ILE A 325 -22.81 -3.23 9.37
CA ILE A 325 -23.05 -3.29 10.82
C ILE A 325 -22.46 -2.06 11.52
N LEU A 326 -21.19 -1.74 11.25
CA LEU A 326 -20.50 -0.61 11.89
C LEU A 326 -21.19 0.73 11.61
N ASN A 327 -21.82 0.87 10.45
CA ASN A 327 -22.56 2.08 10.07
C ASN A 327 -24.05 2.03 10.42
N GLY A 328 -24.55 0.96 11.03
CA GLY A 328 -25.97 0.82 11.40
C GLY A 328 -26.93 0.68 10.21
N LEU A 329 -26.43 0.26 9.05
CA LEU A 329 -27.16 0.16 7.77
C LEU A 329 -27.52 -1.29 7.39
N PHE A 330 -27.38 -2.23 8.31
CA PHE A 330 -27.56 -3.64 8.02
C PHE A 330 -29.03 -3.98 7.70
N SER A 331 -29.25 -4.44 6.48
CA SER A 331 -30.48 -5.09 6.02
C SER A 331 -30.11 -6.11 4.94
N ILE A 332 -30.96 -7.11 4.70
CA ILE A 332 -30.70 -8.12 3.66
C ILE A 332 -30.59 -7.46 2.27
N SER A 333 -31.42 -6.45 2.01
CA SER A 333 -31.41 -5.69 0.75
C SER A 333 -30.13 -4.86 0.58
N SER A 334 -29.70 -4.13 1.62
CA SER A 334 -28.45 -3.36 1.58
C SER A 334 -27.23 -4.26 1.46
N LEU A 335 -27.22 -5.41 2.13
CA LEU A 335 -26.17 -6.42 2.00
C LEU A 335 -26.05 -6.94 0.57
N TYR A 336 -27.17 -7.34 -0.06
CA TYR A 336 -27.16 -7.84 -1.43
C TYR A 336 -26.62 -6.81 -2.43
N ARG A 337 -27.10 -5.56 -2.35
CA ARG A 337 -26.64 -4.48 -3.23
C ARG A 337 -25.16 -4.17 -3.02
N PHE A 338 -24.72 -4.11 -1.76
CA PHE A 338 -23.34 -3.78 -1.44
C PHE A 338 -22.37 -4.88 -1.86
N ILE A 339 -22.69 -6.15 -1.58
CA ILE A 339 -21.92 -7.29 -2.07
C ILE A 339 -21.81 -7.27 -3.59
N SER A 340 -22.88 -6.90 -4.31
CA SER A 340 -22.86 -6.81 -5.77
C SER A 340 -21.83 -5.77 -6.27
N VAL A 341 -21.77 -4.59 -5.65
CA VAL A 341 -20.74 -3.57 -5.96
C VAL A 341 -19.35 -4.09 -5.64
N LEU A 342 -19.16 -4.69 -4.47
CA LEU A 342 -17.85 -5.19 -4.06
C LEU A 342 -17.38 -6.35 -4.95
N PHE A 343 -18.28 -7.21 -5.40
CA PHE A 343 -17.94 -8.31 -6.31
C PHE A 343 -17.54 -7.81 -7.69
N LEU A 344 -18.27 -6.86 -8.27
CA LEU A 344 -17.85 -6.23 -9.53
C LEU A 344 -16.49 -5.53 -9.37
N THR A 345 -16.31 -4.81 -8.26
CA THR A 345 -15.04 -4.16 -7.92
C THR A 345 -13.91 -5.18 -7.87
N ASN A 346 -14.12 -6.30 -7.15
CA ASN A 346 -13.14 -7.37 -7.02
C ASN A 346 -12.79 -7.99 -8.38
N ILE A 347 -13.79 -8.36 -9.18
CA ILE A 347 -13.60 -9.02 -10.47
C ILE A 347 -12.75 -8.12 -11.39
N PHE A 348 -13.14 -6.85 -11.55
CA PHE A 348 -12.38 -5.92 -12.41
C PHE A 348 -10.97 -5.69 -11.88
N SER A 349 -10.83 -5.52 -10.56
CA SER A 349 -9.53 -5.22 -9.95
C SER A 349 -8.56 -6.39 -10.02
N VAL A 350 -9.02 -7.59 -9.67
CA VAL A 350 -8.19 -8.80 -9.67
C VAL A 350 -7.74 -9.15 -11.09
N LEU A 351 -8.62 -9.05 -12.09
CA LEU A 351 -8.25 -9.32 -13.48
C LEU A 351 -7.11 -8.39 -13.95
N ALA A 352 -7.21 -7.10 -13.63
CA ALA A 352 -6.20 -6.13 -14.03
C ALA A 352 -4.88 -6.29 -13.24
N ILE A 353 -4.94 -6.43 -11.90
CA ILE A 353 -3.73 -6.52 -11.07
C ILE A 353 -2.95 -7.81 -11.31
N VAL A 354 -3.63 -8.93 -11.57
CA VAL A 354 -2.96 -10.21 -11.89
C VAL A 354 -2.17 -10.09 -13.18
N LEU A 355 -2.76 -9.50 -14.22
CA LEU A 355 -2.08 -9.29 -15.50
C LEU A 355 -0.89 -8.35 -15.35
N LEU A 356 -1.07 -7.24 -14.62
CA LEU A 356 -0.02 -6.26 -14.38
C LEU A 356 1.15 -6.87 -13.61
N THR A 357 0.88 -7.46 -12.45
CA THR A 357 1.93 -7.98 -11.57
C THR A 357 2.64 -9.17 -12.18
N TYR A 358 1.92 -10.11 -12.81
CA TYR A 358 2.56 -11.21 -13.52
C TYR A 358 3.48 -10.70 -14.65
N SER A 359 3.05 -9.64 -15.35
CA SER A 359 3.86 -9.03 -16.41
C SER A 359 5.12 -8.38 -15.87
N ILE A 360 5.02 -7.63 -14.77
CA ILE A 360 6.18 -7.02 -14.11
C ILE A 360 7.15 -8.11 -13.67
N SER A 361 6.70 -9.17 -13.00
CA SER A 361 7.54 -10.29 -12.57
C SER A 361 8.32 -10.95 -13.73
N ILE A 362 7.70 -11.11 -14.90
CA ILE A 362 8.38 -11.67 -16.08
C ILE A 362 9.39 -10.68 -16.67
N LEU A 363 9.04 -9.40 -16.76
CA LEU A 363 9.89 -8.37 -17.37
C LEU A 363 11.11 -8.03 -16.50
N THR A 364 10.94 -7.93 -15.18
CA THR A 364 12.04 -7.71 -14.24
C THR A 364 13.03 -8.87 -14.28
N PHE A 365 12.52 -10.11 -14.25
CA PHE A 365 13.34 -11.32 -14.36
C PHE A 365 14.13 -11.37 -15.68
N LYS A 366 13.48 -11.09 -16.82
CA LYS A 366 14.17 -11.06 -18.13
C LYS A 366 15.28 -10.01 -18.23
N LYS A 367 15.10 -8.88 -17.54
CA LYS A 367 16.08 -7.78 -17.52
C LYS A 367 17.18 -7.96 -16.46
N GLY A 368 17.13 -9.03 -15.66
CA GLY A 368 18.07 -9.24 -14.55
C GLY A 368 17.94 -8.19 -13.45
N LEU A 369 16.78 -7.51 -13.36
CA LEU A 369 16.49 -6.56 -12.30
C LEU A 369 16.03 -7.30 -11.05
N ASP A 370 16.35 -6.75 -9.88
CA ASP A 370 15.83 -7.26 -8.61
C ASP A 370 14.33 -6.97 -8.53
N PRO A 371 13.44 -7.99 -8.57
CA PRO A 371 12.00 -7.78 -8.51
C PRO A 371 11.56 -7.08 -7.22
N ASP A 372 12.31 -7.18 -6.12
CA ASP A 372 11.91 -6.60 -4.83
C ASP A 372 11.92 -5.06 -4.86
N ASN A 373 12.74 -4.45 -5.72
CA ASN A 373 12.84 -2.99 -5.86
C ASN A 373 11.75 -2.39 -6.76
N PHE A 374 11.04 -3.21 -7.54
CA PHE A 374 10.09 -2.74 -8.55
C PHE A 374 8.69 -3.33 -8.37
N VAL A 375 8.58 -4.62 -8.09
CA VAL A 375 7.30 -5.34 -8.04
C VAL A 375 6.42 -4.74 -6.96
N ILE A 376 6.83 -4.74 -5.69
CA ILE A 376 5.97 -4.31 -4.58
C ILE A 376 5.55 -2.83 -4.69
N PRO A 377 6.45 -1.85 -4.90
CA PRO A 377 6.03 -0.45 -4.93
C PRO A 377 5.11 -0.12 -6.12
N ILE A 378 5.39 -0.70 -7.29
CA ILE A 378 4.57 -0.49 -8.50
C ILE A 378 3.23 -1.20 -8.35
N GLU A 379 3.25 -2.47 -7.93
CA GLU A 379 2.06 -3.30 -7.72
C GLU A 379 1.10 -2.65 -6.74
N SER A 380 1.55 -2.24 -5.55
CA SER A 380 0.70 -1.59 -4.55
C SER A 380 0.03 -0.33 -5.09
N SER A 381 0.79 0.54 -5.77
CA SER A 381 0.26 1.80 -6.27
C SER A 381 -0.77 1.59 -7.39
N PHE A 382 -0.55 0.59 -8.24
CA PHE A 382 -1.52 0.20 -9.26
C PHE A 382 -2.74 -0.51 -8.67
N ALA A 383 -2.56 -1.36 -7.67
CA ALA A 383 -3.67 -2.01 -6.97
C ALA A 383 -4.62 -0.96 -6.40
N ASP A 384 -4.08 0.08 -5.77
CA ASP A 384 -4.89 1.16 -5.21
C ASP A 384 -5.63 1.94 -6.29
N LEU A 385 -4.94 2.29 -7.39
CA LEU A 385 -5.55 2.99 -8.53
C LEU A 385 -6.65 2.17 -9.20
N ILE A 386 -6.33 0.93 -9.58
CA ILE A 386 -7.23 0.01 -10.28
C ILE A 386 -8.46 -0.25 -9.42
N THR A 387 -8.29 -0.49 -8.12
CA THR A 387 -9.40 -0.76 -7.21
C THR A 387 -10.30 0.46 -7.06
N SER A 388 -9.73 1.66 -7.00
CA SER A 388 -10.51 2.90 -6.93
C SER A 388 -11.33 3.12 -8.20
N ILE A 389 -10.74 2.91 -9.38
CA ILE A 389 -11.46 3.01 -10.67
C ILE A 389 -12.55 1.94 -10.76
N ALA A 390 -12.24 0.70 -10.40
CA ALA A 390 -13.18 -0.41 -10.42
C ALA A 390 -14.35 -0.20 -9.44
N LEU A 391 -14.07 0.39 -8.27
CA LEU A 391 -15.10 0.73 -7.29
C LEU A 391 -16.02 1.81 -7.84
N LEU A 392 -15.47 2.91 -8.38
CA LEU A 392 -16.25 3.97 -9.02
C LEU A 392 -17.11 3.42 -10.16
N ALA A 393 -16.53 2.61 -11.05
CA ALA A 393 -17.25 1.99 -12.15
C ALA A 393 -18.37 1.06 -11.65
N SER A 394 -18.11 0.27 -10.61
CA SER A 394 -19.11 -0.65 -10.04
C SER A 394 -20.27 0.08 -9.37
N LEU A 395 -19.98 1.19 -8.69
CA LEU A 395 -20.97 2.08 -8.10
C LEU A 395 -21.87 2.69 -9.19
N LEU A 396 -21.27 3.18 -10.29
CA LEU A 396 -21.99 3.71 -11.45
C LEU A 396 -22.89 2.65 -12.12
N LEU A 397 -22.38 1.43 -12.30
CA LEU A 397 -23.10 0.34 -12.98
C LEU A 397 -24.32 -0.16 -12.19
N ILE A 398 -24.20 -0.26 -10.86
CA ILE A 398 -25.27 -0.78 -10.00
C ILE A 398 -26.27 0.31 -9.60
N GLY A 399 -25.94 1.59 -9.83
CA GLY A 399 -26.82 2.70 -9.49
C GLY A 399 -26.95 2.91 -7.98
N LEU A 400 -25.93 2.51 -7.22
CA LEU A 400 -25.75 3.02 -5.86
C LEU A 400 -25.19 4.43 -6.02
N SER A 401 -26.05 5.43 -6.21
CA SER A 401 -25.74 6.87 -6.05
C SER A 401 -26.00 7.28 -4.62
#